data_AF-A0A1F3A5H8-F1
#
_entry.id   AF-A0A1F3A5H8-F1
#
_cell.length_a   1.000
_cell.length_b   1.000
_cell.length_c   1.000
_cell.angle_alpha   90.00
_cell.angle_beta   90.00
_cell.angle_gamma   90.00
#
_symmetry.space_group_name_H-M   'P 1'
#
loop_
_entity.id
_entity.type
_entity.pdbx_description
1 polymer ?
#
loop_
_entity_poly.entity_id
_entity_poly.type
_entity_poly.pdbx_seq_one_letter_code
_entity_poly.pdbx_strand_id
1 'polypeptide(L)'
;MIHNDSRSIGGREIVVFLAALPLFLLAAYWLLPDRSLVSLLGGFFGAGLLAVIVAVAPLGPVALPALGFRAVGWRPVLFGTLGTAAVSIAVSQVGPEAEGVKQAMKIAHEPAAFLISLALLGGLAPLVEELVFRGLLYGWLESRWGGGVAFVASSLAFAAAHVEPAHAFLVLPLGLLFGWLRWRTGSLWPSLVAHMANNGLAVTAAAYLQV
;
A
#
# COMPACT_ATOMS: atom_id res chain seq x y z
N MET A 1 23.78 -15.40 -6.53
CA MET A 1 23.67 -13.96 -6.85
C MET A 1 22.97 -13.85 -8.18
N ILE A 2 21.71 -13.41 -8.22
CA ILE A 2 20.99 -13.15 -9.47
C ILE A 2 21.37 -11.72 -9.87
N HIS A 3 22.18 -11.56 -10.91
CA HIS A 3 22.40 -10.24 -11.52
C HIS A 3 21.07 -9.77 -12.10
N ASN A 4 20.66 -8.57 -11.69
CA ASN A 4 19.36 -8.01 -11.98
C ASN A 4 19.57 -6.84 -12.95
N ASP A 5 19.52 -7.13 -14.25
CA ASP A 5 19.75 -6.16 -15.35
C ASP A 5 18.60 -5.14 -15.51
N SER A 6 17.67 -5.05 -14.56
CA SER A 6 16.65 -4.00 -14.53
C SER A 6 17.22 -2.76 -13.83
N ARG A 7 17.14 -1.59 -14.47
CA ARG A 7 17.40 -0.30 -13.80
C ARG A 7 16.62 -0.24 -12.48
N SER A 8 17.32 0.02 -11.37
CA SER A 8 16.69 0.27 -10.08
C SER A 8 16.02 1.65 -10.05
N ILE A 9 15.05 1.83 -9.14
CA ILE A 9 14.48 3.15 -8.86
C ILE A 9 15.60 4.10 -8.41
N GLY A 10 15.75 5.22 -9.11
CA GLY A 10 16.75 6.24 -8.83
C GLY A 10 16.19 7.40 -8.00
N GLY A 11 17.06 8.38 -7.70
CA GLY A 11 16.63 9.59 -6.99
C GLY A 11 15.69 10.47 -7.81
N ARG A 12 15.80 10.43 -9.15
CA ARG A 12 14.93 11.19 -10.05
C ARG A 12 13.48 10.79 -9.89
N GLU A 13 13.19 9.49 -9.86
CA GLU A 13 11.83 8.97 -9.72
C GLU A 13 11.20 9.42 -8.40
N ILE A 14 11.97 9.43 -7.30
CA ILE A 14 11.52 9.97 -6.00
C ILE A 14 11.20 11.46 -6.09
N VAL A 15 12.10 12.27 -6.68
CA VAL A 15 11.90 13.71 -6.83
C VAL A 15 10.66 14.01 -7.67
N VAL A 16 10.48 13.30 -8.79
CA VAL A 16 9.31 13.46 -9.66
C VAL A 16 8.03 13.06 -8.92
N PHE A 17 8.02 11.96 -8.16
CA PHE A 17 6.88 11.56 -7.35
C PHE A 17 6.51 12.63 -6.31
N LEU A 18 7.50 13.13 -5.56
CA LEU A 18 7.30 14.16 -4.54
C LEU A 18 6.82 15.50 -5.13
N ALA A 19 7.21 15.83 -6.37
CA ALA A 19 6.73 17.01 -7.06
C ALA A 19 5.32 16.82 -7.66
N ALA A 20 5.04 15.65 -8.24
CA ALA A 20 3.76 15.36 -8.89
C ALA A 20 2.61 15.15 -7.91
N LEU A 21 2.87 14.47 -6.79
CA LEU A 21 1.85 14.15 -5.78
C LEU A 21 1.06 15.38 -5.28
N PRO A 22 1.69 16.46 -4.77
CA PRO A 22 0.93 17.62 -4.29
C PRO A 22 0.15 18.33 -5.41
N LEU A 23 0.65 18.32 -6.65
CA LEU A 23 -0.06 18.89 -7.80
C LEU A 23 -1.33 18.10 -8.12
N PHE A 24 -1.23 16.77 -8.13
CA PHE A 24 -2.39 15.91 -8.37
C PHE A 24 -3.37 15.91 -7.20
N LEU A 25 -2.89 16.00 -5.95
CA LEU A 25 -3.75 16.15 -4.78
C LEU A 25 -4.52 17.48 -4.83
N LEU A 26 -3.86 18.58 -5.21
CA LEU A 26 -4.51 19.87 -5.38
C LEU A 26 -5.56 19.82 -6.50
N ALA A 27 -5.22 19.25 -7.65
CA ALA A 27 -6.15 19.09 -8.76
C ALA A 27 -7.35 18.21 -8.37
N ALA A 28 -7.10 17.06 -7.73
CA ALA A 28 -8.15 16.18 -7.22
C ALA A 28 -9.07 16.94 -6.26
N TYR A 29 -8.51 17.70 -5.31
CA TYR A 29 -9.31 18.52 -4.42
C TYR A 29 -10.23 19.47 -5.18
N TRP A 30 -9.82 20.12 -6.25
CA TRP A 30 -10.74 21.01 -7.00
C TRP A 30 -11.75 20.28 -7.90
N LEU A 31 -11.43 19.07 -8.36
CA LEU A 31 -12.24 18.31 -9.31
C LEU A 31 -13.24 17.35 -8.67
N LEU A 32 -13.08 17.02 -7.38
CA LEU A 32 -14.01 16.10 -6.71
C LEU A 32 -15.44 16.68 -6.67
N PRO A 33 -16.46 15.87 -6.96
CA PRO A 33 -17.86 16.31 -7.03
C PRO A 33 -18.41 16.73 -5.65
N ASP A 34 -17.86 16.15 -4.58
CA ASP A 34 -18.23 16.42 -3.20
C ASP A 34 -17.02 16.22 -2.25
N ARG A 35 -17.24 16.50 -0.97
CA ARG A 35 -16.24 16.35 0.11
C ARG A 35 -16.51 15.15 1.00
N SER A 36 -17.25 14.15 0.51
CA SER A 36 -17.43 12.91 1.25
C SER A 36 -16.09 12.20 1.45
N LEU A 37 -16.01 11.37 2.50
CA LEU A 37 -14.81 10.60 2.79
C LEU A 37 -14.41 9.71 1.61
N VAL A 38 -15.38 9.09 0.94
CA VAL A 38 -15.14 8.23 -0.24
C VAL A 38 -14.52 9.02 -1.38
N SER A 39 -15.06 10.20 -1.71
CA SER A 39 -14.52 11.10 -2.73
C SER A 39 -13.10 11.55 -2.39
N LEU A 40 -12.86 11.96 -1.14
CA LEU A 40 -11.54 12.40 -0.68
C LEU A 40 -10.49 11.27 -0.74
N LEU A 41 -10.83 10.06 -0.28
CA LEU A 41 -9.95 8.91 -0.34
C LEU A 41 -9.71 8.44 -1.79
N GLY A 42 -10.74 8.42 -2.62
CA GLY A 42 -10.64 8.14 -4.05
C GLY A 42 -9.72 9.12 -4.77
N GLY A 43 -9.87 10.42 -4.49
CA GLY A 43 -8.99 11.47 -5.00
C GLY A 43 -7.55 11.31 -4.51
N PHE A 44 -7.35 11.03 -3.23
CA PHE A 44 -6.04 10.82 -2.64
C PHE A 44 -5.27 9.65 -3.28
N PHE A 45 -5.88 8.46 -3.33
CA PHE A 45 -5.23 7.30 -3.92
C PHE A 45 -5.14 7.39 -5.44
N GLY A 46 -6.12 7.98 -6.12
CA GLY A 46 -6.06 8.27 -7.56
C GLY A 46 -4.89 9.19 -7.91
N ALA A 47 -4.72 10.30 -7.16
CA ALA A 47 -3.59 11.20 -7.30
C ALA A 47 -2.26 10.49 -7.00
N GLY A 48 -2.21 9.65 -5.98
CA GLY A 48 -1.05 8.82 -5.65
C GLY A 48 -0.65 7.88 -6.79
N LEU A 49 -1.62 7.18 -7.38
CA LEU A 49 -1.37 6.30 -8.53
C LEU A 49 -0.82 7.06 -9.74
N LEU A 50 -1.44 8.21 -10.07
CA LEU A 50 -0.96 9.07 -11.15
C LEU A 50 0.45 9.59 -10.89
N ALA A 51 0.76 9.98 -9.66
CA ALA A 51 2.10 10.43 -9.27
C ALA A 51 3.13 9.30 -9.44
N VAL A 52 2.80 8.06 -9.05
CA VAL A 52 3.67 6.89 -9.30
C VAL A 52 3.88 6.68 -10.79
N ILE A 53 2.80 6.69 -11.60
CA ILE A 53 2.87 6.48 -13.04
C ILE A 53 3.79 7.52 -13.69
N VAL A 54 3.61 8.81 -13.37
CA VAL A 54 4.45 9.89 -13.90
C VAL A 54 5.90 9.74 -13.45
N ALA A 55 6.13 9.36 -12.20
CA ALA A 55 7.47 9.15 -11.67
C ALA A 55 8.25 8.07 -12.43
N VAL A 56 7.59 6.97 -12.79
CA VAL A 56 8.25 5.82 -13.44
C VAL A 56 8.11 5.79 -14.96
N ALA A 57 7.23 6.60 -15.56
CA ALA A 57 7.03 6.63 -17.01
C ALA A 57 8.34 6.76 -17.83
N PRO A 58 9.33 7.59 -17.42
CA PRO A 58 10.60 7.69 -18.14
C PRO A 58 11.48 6.43 -18.08
N LEU A 59 11.14 5.43 -17.26
CA LEU A 59 11.79 4.12 -17.25
C LEU A 59 11.29 3.22 -18.39
N GLY A 60 10.16 3.55 -19.03
CA GLY A 60 9.62 2.79 -20.15
C GLY A 60 9.35 1.32 -19.79
N PRO A 61 9.77 0.35 -20.63
CA PRO A 61 9.48 -1.08 -20.41
C PRO A 61 10.00 -1.66 -19.09
N VAL A 62 11.04 -1.06 -18.49
CA VAL A 62 11.62 -1.56 -17.23
C VAL A 62 10.94 -0.99 -15.97
N ALA A 63 9.91 -0.15 -16.10
CA ALA A 63 9.20 0.45 -14.97
C ALA A 63 8.61 -0.58 -14.00
N LEU A 64 7.89 -1.58 -14.52
CA LEU A 64 7.26 -2.62 -13.68
C LEU A 64 8.30 -3.50 -12.95
N PRO A 65 9.36 -4.03 -13.62
CA PRO A 65 10.46 -4.71 -12.92
C PRO A 65 11.18 -3.84 -11.89
N ALA A 66 11.32 -2.53 -12.13
CA ALA A 66 11.95 -1.58 -11.22
C ALA A 66 11.12 -1.36 -9.96
N LEU A 67 9.79 -1.29 -10.08
CA LEU A 67 8.85 -1.28 -8.97
C LEU A 67 8.76 -2.63 -8.23
N GLY A 68 9.41 -3.67 -8.75
CA GLY A 68 9.44 -5.00 -8.13
C GLY A 68 8.35 -5.95 -8.62
N PHE A 69 7.61 -5.65 -9.69
CA PHE A 69 6.75 -6.64 -10.33
C PHE A 69 7.60 -7.70 -11.05
N ARG A 70 8.01 -8.71 -10.29
CA ARG A 70 8.84 -9.83 -10.75
C ARG A 70 8.14 -11.14 -10.50
N ALA A 71 8.27 -12.08 -11.44
CA ALA A 71 7.68 -13.40 -11.30
C ALA A 71 8.17 -14.08 -10.01
N VAL A 72 7.24 -14.71 -9.31
CA VAL A 72 7.49 -15.46 -8.07
C VAL A 72 6.57 -16.69 -8.06
N GLY A 73 7.01 -17.78 -7.44
CA GLY A 73 6.15 -18.95 -7.26
C GLY A 73 4.94 -18.64 -6.37
N TRP A 74 3.96 -19.53 -6.34
CA TRP A 74 2.75 -19.35 -5.53
C TRP A 74 3.00 -19.41 -4.01
N ARG A 75 4.07 -20.08 -3.56
CA ARG A 75 4.33 -20.32 -2.12
C ARG A 75 4.48 -19.02 -1.30
N PRO A 76 5.33 -18.04 -1.69
CA PRO A 76 5.43 -16.80 -0.93
C PRO A 76 4.15 -15.98 -0.91
N VAL A 77 3.33 -16.07 -1.98
CA VAL A 77 2.01 -15.44 -2.01
C VAL A 77 1.09 -16.10 -0.98
N LEU A 78 0.94 -17.43 -1.02
CA LEU A 78 0.08 -18.16 -0.09
C LEU A 78 0.50 -17.95 1.37
N PHE A 79 1.77 -18.22 1.70
CA PHE A 79 2.26 -18.11 3.07
C PHE A 79 2.31 -16.66 3.55
N GLY A 80 2.55 -15.71 2.65
CA GLY A 80 2.45 -14.28 2.93
C GLY A 80 1.02 -13.88 3.32
N THR A 81 0.03 -14.30 2.55
CA THR A 81 -1.39 -14.05 2.84
C THR A 81 -1.83 -14.72 4.15
N LEU A 82 -1.48 -15.98 4.39
CA LEU A 82 -1.80 -16.68 5.65
C LEU A 82 -1.12 -16.04 6.86
N GLY A 83 0.16 -15.67 6.73
CA GLY A 83 0.89 -14.95 7.77
C GLY A 83 0.26 -13.59 8.06
N THR A 84 -0.22 -12.90 7.03
CA THR A 84 -0.91 -11.61 7.17
C THR A 84 -2.22 -11.77 7.92
N ALA A 85 -3.03 -12.77 7.59
CA ALA A 85 -4.25 -13.06 8.34
C ALA A 85 -3.97 -13.36 9.82
N ALA A 86 -2.92 -14.15 10.12
CA ALA A 86 -2.52 -14.43 11.50
C ALA A 86 -2.08 -13.17 12.26
N VAL A 87 -1.27 -12.31 11.63
CA VAL A 87 -0.86 -11.02 12.23
C VAL A 87 -2.06 -10.11 12.45
N SER A 88 -2.97 -9.99 11.49
CA SER A 88 -4.17 -9.16 11.62
C SER A 88 -5.09 -9.64 12.73
N ILE A 89 -5.29 -10.95 12.88
CA ILE A 89 -6.04 -11.53 14.00
C ILE A 89 -5.34 -11.21 15.32
N ALA A 90 -4.01 -11.35 15.41
CA ALA A 90 -3.29 -11.03 16.64
C ALA A 90 -3.41 -9.54 17.01
N VAL A 91 -3.24 -8.65 16.02
CA VAL A 91 -3.33 -7.20 16.20
C VAL A 91 -4.74 -6.76 16.62
N SER A 92 -5.80 -7.38 16.08
CA SER A 92 -7.18 -7.04 16.43
C SER A 92 -7.53 -7.32 17.90
N GLN A 93 -6.72 -8.11 18.62
CA GLN A 93 -6.91 -8.37 20.05
C GLN A 93 -6.24 -7.34 20.97
N VAL A 94 -5.35 -6.49 20.44
CA VAL A 94 -4.35 -5.77 21.25
C VAL A 94 -4.63 -4.27 21.40
N GLY A 95 -5.59 -3.70 20.69
CA GLY A 95 -5.85 -2.26 20.78
C GLY A 95 -7.27 -1.84 20.44
N PRO A 96 -7.67 -0.63 20.87
CA PRO A 96 -8.93 -0.04 20.47
C PRO A 96 -8.94 0.19 18.97
N GLU A 97 -10.11 0.02 18.35
CA GLU A 97 -10.28 0.37 16.95
C GLU A 97 -10.01 1.86 16.74
N ALA A 98 -9.17 2.14 15.74
CA ALA A 98 -8.88 3.47 15.26
C ALA A 98 -10.15 4.19 14.79
N GLU A 99 -10.29 5.49 15.05
CA GLU A 99 -11.50 6.24 14.69
C GLU A 99 -11.73 6.25 13.17
N GLY A 100 -10.65 6.31 12.38
CA GLY A 100 -10.74 6.20 10.92
C GLY A 100 -11.32 4.86 10.45
N VAL A 101 -11.02 3.77 11.15
CA VAL A 101 -11.55 2.43 10.87
C VAL A 101 -13.04 2.38 11.18
N LYS A 102 -13.47 2.88 12.34
CA LYS A 102 -14.89 2.96 12.72
C LYS A 102 -15.71 3.76 11.70
N GLN A 103 -15.17 4.86 11.19
CA GLN A 103 -15.85 5.67 10.19
C GLN A 103 -15.96 4.94 8.84
N ALA A 104 -14.90 4.23 8.42
CA ALA A 104 -14.94 3.40 7.22
C ALA A 104 -15.96 2.25 7.36
N MET A 105 -16.06 1.63 8.54
CA MET A 105 -17.04 0.57 8.82
C MET A 105 -18.48 1.07 8.67
N LYS A 106 -18.80 2.25 9.21
CA LYS A 106 -20.14 2.86 9.07
C LYS A 106 -20.54 3.05 7.60
N ILE A 107 -19.59 3.41 6.74
CA ILE A 107 -19.85 3.58 5.30
C ILE A 107 -20.07 2.23 4.62
N ALA A 108 -19.31 1.19 5.01
CA ALA A 108 -19.35 -0.12 4.37
C ALA A 108 -20.66 -0.91 4.56
N HIS A 109 -21.50 -0.54 5.53
CA HIS A 109 -22.78 -1.23 5.81
C HIS A 109 -23.86 -0.99 4.74
N GLU A 110 -23.76 0.09 3.96
CA GLU A 110 -24.70 0.36 2.87
C GLU A 110 -24.35 -0.51 1.65
N PRO A 111 -25.25 -1.36 1.10
CA PRO A 111 -24.91 -2.33 0.05
C PRO A 111 -24.27 -1.72 -1.22
N ALA A 112 -24.71 -0.52 -1.61
CA ALA A 112 -24.11 0.21 -2.73
C ALA A 112 -22.73 0.79 -2.38
N ALA A 113 -22.51 1.16 -1.11
CA ALA A 113 -21.24 1.67 -0.62
C ALA A 113 -20.22 0.55 -0.35
N PHE A 114 -20.66 -0.68 -0.11
CA PHE A 114 -19.78 -1.84 0.06
C PHE A 114 -18.88 -2.06 -1.15
N LEU A 115 -19.44 -2.16 -2.36
CA LEU A 115 -18.64 -2.42 -3.57
C LEU A 115 -17.63 -1.29 -3.85
N ILE A 116 -18.03 -0.05 -3.60
CA ILE A 116 -17.14 1.12 -3.73
C ILE A 116 -16.03 1.05 -2.69
N SER A 117 -16.36 0.74 -1.43
CA SER A 117 -15.40 0.59 -0.34
C SER A 117 -14.44 -0.57 -0.58
N LEU A 118 -14.92 -1.69 -1.13
CA LEU A 118 -14.09 -2.84 -1.48
C LEU A 118 -13.11 -2.50 -2.60
N ALA A 119 -13.58 -1.85 -3.66
CA ALA A 119 -12.72 -1.42 -4.77
C ALA A 119 -11.67 -0.39 -4.31
N LEU A 120 -12.08 0.56 -3.47
CA LEU A 120 -11.23 1.64 -3.00
C LEU A 120 -10.27 1.18 -1.89
N LEU A 121 -10.79 0.71 -0.76
CA LEU A 121 -10.01 0.39 0.45
C LEU A 121 -9.40 -1.02 0.39
N GLY A 122 -10.10 -1.98 -0.24
CA GLY A 122 -9.59 -3.33 -0.44
C GLY A 122 -8.65 -3.48 -1.63
N GLY A 123 -8.72 -2.58 -2.61
CA GLY A 123 -7.99 -2.68 -3.87
C GLY A 123 -7.05 -1.51 -4.13
N LEU A 124 -7.60 -0.33 -4.44
CA LEU A 124 -6.81 0.82 -4.89
C LEU A 124 -5.85 1.34 -3.81
N ALA A 125 -6.30 1.44 -2.57
CA ALA A 125 -5.49 1.86 -1.43
C ALA A 125 -4.24 0.99 -1.24
N PRO A 126 -4.37 -0.35 -1.01
CA PRO A 126 -3.20 -1.21 -0.84
C PRO A 126 -2.33 -1.28 -2.10
N LEU A 127 -2.89 -1.14 -3.31
CA LEU A 127 -2.10 -1.03 -4.53
C LEU A 127 -1.17 0.18 -4.48
N VAL A 128 -1.72 1.37 -4.23
CA VAL A 128 -0.96 2.62 -4.22
C VAL A 128 0.05 2.63 -3.09
N GLU A 129 -0.32 2.16 -1.90
CA GLU A 129 0.58 2.05 -0.76
C GLU A 129 1.76 1.12 -1.06
N GLU A 130 1.52 -0.07 -1.62
CA GLU A 130 2.62 -0.98 -1.98
C GLU A 130 3.51 -0.41 -3.09
N LEU A 131 2.93 0.25 -4.09
CA LEU A 131 3.69 0.95 -5.13
C LEU A 131 4.59 2.05 -4.57
N VAL A 132 4.10 2.85 -3.63
CA VAL A 132 4.85 3.95 -3.01
C VAL A 132 5.91 3.42 -2.05
N PHE A 133 5.54 2.55 -1.12
CA PHE A 133 6.44 2.12 -0.05
C PHE A 133 7.37 0.97 -0.47
N ARG A 134 6.87 -0.05 -1.18
CA ARG A 134 7.61 -1.28 -1.53
C ARG A 134 8.12 -1.27 -2.97
N GLY A 135 7.52 -0.43 -3.82
CA GLY A 135 8.02 -0.11 -5.16
C GLY A 135 9.04 1.02 -5.13
N LEU A 136 8.58 2.26 -5.02
CA LEU A 136 9.41 3.46 -5.13
C LEU A 136 10.41 3.60 -3.98
N LEU A 137 9.91 3.76 -2.75
CA LEU A 137 10.76 4.04 -1.58
C LEU A 137 11.72 2.87 -1.32
N TYR A 138 11.22 1.65 -1.18
CA TYR A 138 12.07 0.47 -0.99
C TYR A 138 13.07 0.31 -2.15
N GLY A 139 12.66 0.43 -3.42
CA GLY A 139 13.56 0.29 -4.56
C GLY A 139 14.69 1.33 -4.56
N TRP A 140 14.38 2.57 -4.20
CA TRP A 140 15.37 3.64 -4.05
C TRP A 140 16.34 3.37 -2.89
N LEU A 141 15.82 2.99 -1.73
CA LEU A 141 16.62 2.65 -0.55
C LEU A 141 17.51 1.43 -0.80
N GLU A 142 16.98 0.39 -1.45
CA GLU A 142 17.69 -0.85 -1.77
C GLU A 142 18.90 -0.57 -2.67
N SER A 143 18.75 0.33 -3.65
CA SER A 143 19.83 0.73 -4.56
C SER A 143 20.99 1.48 -3.88
N ARG A 144 20.75 2.10 -2.71
CA ARG A 144 21.73 2.92 -1.98
C ARG A 144 22.33 2.22 -0.76
N TRP A 145 21.50 1.49 -0.03
CA TRP A 145 21.80 1.00 1.31
C TRP A 145 21.47 -0.48 1.51
N GLY A 146 21.01 -1.17 0.46
CA GLY A 146 20.69 -2.59 0.49
C GLY A 146 19.31 -2.92 1.05
N GLY A 147 18.87 -4.17 0.81
CA GLY A 147 17.50 -4.60 1.09
C GLY A 147 17.10 -4.57 2.57
N GLY A 148 18.03 -4.76 3.51
CA GLY A 148 17.74 -4.72 4.95
C GLY A 148 17.34 -3.32 5.43
N VAL A 149 18.07 -2.29 5.00
CA VAL A 149 17.72 -0.88 5.29
C VAL A 149 16.42 -0.52 4.60
N ALA A 150 16.25 -0.91 3.34
CA ALA A 150 15.05 -0.68 2.57
C ALA A 150 13.80 -1.28 3.24
N PHE A 151 13.92 -2.52 3.75
CA PHE A 151 12.88 -3.22 4.49
C PHE A 151 12.45 -2.43 5.74
N VAL A 152 13.38 -2.11 6.63
CA VAL A 152 13.04 -1.46 7.90
C VAL A 152 12.48 -0.06 7.66
N ALA A 153 13.16 0.75 6.84
CA ALA A 153 12.78 2.14 6.64
C ALA A 153 11.46 2.27 5.85
N SER A 154 11.17 1.43 4.85
CA SER A 154 9.89 1.48 4.15
C SER A 154 8.72 1.01 5.02
N SER A 155 8.96 0.04 5.92
CA SER A 155 7.94 -0.43 6.87
C SER A 155 7.60 0.63 7.90
N LEU A 156 8.61 1.35 8.42
CA LEU A 156 8.41 2.47 9.35
C LEU A 156 7.71 3.64 8.65
N ALA A 157 8.10 3.98 7.42
CA ALA A 157 7.46 5.04 6.64
C ALA A 157 5.99 4.72 6.35
N PHE A 158 5.67 3.46 6.02
CA PHE A 158 4.30 2.99 5.85
C PHE A 158 3.47 3.18 7.13
N ALA A 159 3.98 2.77 8.28
CA ALA A 159 3.29 2.95 9.54
C ALA A 159 3.10 4.44 9.89
N ALA A 160 4.14 5.25 9.74
CA ALA A 160 4.10 6.68 10.02
C ALA A 160 3.19 7.49 9.07
N ALA A 161 2.90 6.98 7.88
CA ALA A 161 1.93 7.60 6.97
C ALA A 161 0.50 7.55 7.52
N HIS A 162 0.23 6.68 8.50
CA HIS A 162 -1.02 6.65 9.24
C HIS A 162 -0.92 7.65 10.40
N VAL A 163 -1.53 8.82 10.23
CA VAL A 163 -1.39 9.97 11.15
C VAL A 163 -1.93 9.69 12.56
N GLU A 164 -2.86 8.74 12.70
CA GLU A 164 -3.39 8.30 13.98
C GLU A 164 -2.41 7.34 14.69
N PRO A 165 -1.79 7.70 15.83
CA PRO A 165 -0.74 6.89 16.46
C PRO A 165 -1.18 5.48 16.84
N ALA A 166 -2.43 5.32 17.28
CA ALA A 166 -3.02 4.01 17.58
C ALA A 166 -3.05 3.13 16.32
N HIS A 167 -3.52 3.68 15.20
CA HIS A 167 -3.56 2.97 13.92
C HIS A 167 -2.15 2.66 13.41
N ALA A 168 -1.22 3.63 13.47
CA ALA A 168 0.19 3.44 13.09
C ALA A 168 0.84 2.27 13.83
N PHE A 169 0.59 2.15 15.14
CA PHE A 169 1.09 1.05 15.96
C PHE A 169 0.51 -0.30 15.53
N LEU A 170 -0.80 -0.36 15.23
CA LEU A 170 -1.48 -1.58 14.81
C LEU A 170 -1.04 -2.04 13.41
N VAL A 171 -0.77 -1.13 12.47
CA VAL A 171 -0.35 -1.48 11.10
C VAL A 171 1.15 -1.72 10.95
N LEU A 172 1.98 -1.32 11.92
CA LEU A 172 3.43 -1.54 11.85
C LEU A 172 3.83 -3.02 11.71
N PRO A 173 3.27 -3.97 12.48
CA PRO A 173 3.54 -5.40 12.28
C PRO A 173 3.22 -5.90 10.87
N LEU A 174 2.11 -5.44 10.28
CA LEU A 174 1.75 -5.74 8.89
C LEU A 174 2.74 -5.11 7.92
N GLY A 175 3.10 -3.84 8.16
CA GLY A 175 4.09 -3.13 7.37
C GLY A 175 5.45 -3.85 7.33
N LEU A 176 5.88 -4.38 8.48
CA LEU A 176 7.08 -5.21 8.61
C LEU A 176 6.94 -6.54 7.85
N LEU A 177 5.79 -7.22 7.95
CA LEU A 177 5.56 -8.45 7.20
C LEU A 177 5.63 -8.21 5.68
N PHE A 178 4.98 -7.16 5.19
CA PHE A 178 4.99 -6.79 3.77
C PHE A 178 6.39 -6.41 3.28
N GLY A 179 7.11 -5.60 4.07
CA GLY A 179 8.50 -5.25 3.77
C GLY A 179 9.42 -6.48 3.76
N TRP A 180 9.23 -7.42 4.69
CA TRP A 180 9.97 -8.68 4.72
C TRP A 180 9.66 -9.56 3.50
N LEU A 181 8.39 -9.69 3.09
CA LEU A 181 8.00 -10.41 1.88
C LEU A 181 8.70 -9.83 0.64
N ARG A 182 8.70 -8.49 0.50
CA ARG A 182 9.40 -7.79 -0.59
C ARG A 182 10.91 -8.02 -0.56
N TRP A 183 11.52 -7.99 0.62
CA TRP A 183 12.96 -8.20 0.80
C TRP A 183 13.39 -9.62 0.49
N ARG A 184 12.62 -10.62 0.95
CA ARG A 184 12.95 -12.05 0.78
C ARG A 184 12.73 -12.54 -0.64
N THR A 185 11.71 -12.03 -1.32
CA THR A 185 11.32 -12.53 -2.65
C THR A 185 11.86 -11.68 -3.79
N GLY A 186 12.25 -10.43 -3.52
CA GLY A 186 12.56 -9.47 -4.59
C GLY A 186 11.34 -9.05 -5.42
N SER A 187 10.13 -9.47 -5.02
CA SER A 187 8.88 -9.28 -5.75
C SER A 187 7.86 -8.51 -4.91
N LEU A 188 7.07 -7.66 -5.57
CA LEU A 188 5.97 -6.91 -4.99
C LEU A 188 4.70 -7.76 -4.87
N TRP A 189 4.56 -8.82 -5.69
CA TRP A 189 3.33 -9.63 -5.73
C TRP A 189 2.92 -10.23 -4.38
N PRO A 190 3.84 -10.84 -3.59
CA PRO A 190 3.45 -11.46 -2.33
C PRO A 190 2.90 -10.45 -1.32
N SER A 191 3.52 -9.28 -1.19
CA SER A 191 3.04 -8.24 -0.28
C SER A 191 1.76 -7.58 -0.78
N LEU A 192 1.67 -7.27 -2.08
CA LEU A 192 0.47 -6.69 -2.70
C LEU A 192 -0.76 -7.57 -2.53
N VAL A 193 -0.66 -8.85 -2.88
CA VAL A 193 -1.79 -9.79 -2.76
C VAL A 193 -2.18 -9.99 -1.30
N ALA A 194 -1.21 -10.14 -0.40
CA ALA A 194 -1.50 -10.28 1.02
C ALA A 194 -2.17 -9.04 1.61
N HIS A 195 -1.74 -7.84 1.20
CA HIS A 195 -2.31 -6.58 1.65
C HIS A 195 -3.74 -6.36 1.10
N MET A 196 -3.96 -6.60 -0.20
CA MET A 196 -5.30 -6.55 -0.80
C MET A 196 -6.25 -7.55 -0.15
N ALA A 197 -5.80 -8.78 0.08
CA ALA A 197 -6.60 -9.80 0.76
C ALA A 197 -6.95 -9.36 2.19
N ASN A 198 -5.99 -8.82 2.93
CA ASN A 198 -6.22 -8.31 4.28
C ASN A 198 -7.27 -7.20 4.31
N ASN A 199 -7.11 -6.17 3.48
CA ASN A 199 -8.03 -5.05 3.48
C ASN A 199 -9.40 -5.44 2.91
N GLY A 200 -9.44 -6.29 1.88
CA GLY A 200 -10.70 -6.82 1.35
C GLY A 200 -11.48 -7.63 2.38
N LEU A 201 -10.79 -8.46 3.18
CA LEU A 201 -11.39 -9.17 4.31
C LEU A 201 -11.85 -8.21 5.39
N ALA A 202 -11.07 -7.18 5.73
CA ALA A 202 -11.44 -6.18 6.72
C ALA A 202 -12.70 -5.39 6.30
N VAL A 203 -12.79 -4.95 5.04
CA VAL A 203 -13.97 -4.26 4.49
C VAL A 203 -15.19 -5.18 4.45
N THR A 204 -14.99 -6.46 4.12
CA THR A 204 -16.07 -7.45 4.10
C THR A 204 -16.56 -7.75 5.51
N ALA A 205 -15.65 -7.93 6.48
CA ALA A 205 -15.99 -8.08 7.88
C ALA A 205 -16.76 -6.86 8.38
N ALA A 206 -16.27 -5.65 8.08
CA ALA A 206 -16.93 -4.40 8.43
C ALA A 206 -18.36 -4.24 7.89
N ALA A 207 -18.66 -4.83 6.73
CA ALA A 207 -19.98 -4.72 6.10
C ALA A 207 -21.00 -5.74 6.64
N TYR A 208 -20.55 -6.90 7.13
CA TYR A 208 -21.43 -8.04 7.43
C TYR A 208 -21.33 -8.57 8.86
N LEU A 209 -20.18 -8.36 9.52
CA LEU A 209 -19.95 -8.74 10.91
C LEU A 209 -20.07 -7.45 11.72
N GLN A 210 -21.18 -7.28 12.44
CA GLN A 210 -21.44 -6.15 13.34
C GLN A 210 -20.54 -6.23 14.59
N VAL A 211 -19.22 -6.25 14.39
CA VAL A 211 -18.21 -6.22 15.45
C VAL A 211 -17.89 -4.77 15.77
#